data_AF-A0A7S3EHZ4-F1
#
_entry.id   AF-A0A7S3EHZ4-F1
#
_cell.length_a   1.000
_cell.length_b   1.000
_cell.length_c   1.000
_cell.angle_alpha   90.00
_cell.angle_beta   90.00
_cell.angle_gamma   90.00
#
_symmetry.space_group_name_H-M   'P 1'
#
loop_
_entity.id
_entity.type
_entity.pdbx_description
1 polymer ?
#
loop_
_entity_poly.entity_id
_entity_poly.type
_entity_poly.pdbx_seq_one_letter_code
_entity_poly.pdbx_strand_id
1 'polypeptide(L)'
;VFPPEKNVVDRERARHSYHVLPYLLGKIVAELPAVLAPPLIFGSILYPLAGLEGSVGRFARFLSVLAVEGMASGAIGLAIGSLAPTAEIALSVGASIMLGFILF
;
A
#
# COMPACT_ATOMS: atom_id res chain seq x y z
N VAL A 1 -2.04 -8.76 6.20
CA VAL A 1 -1.40 -8.09 7.36
C VAL A 1 -2.43 -7.56 8.35
N PHE A 2 -3.47 -6.83 7.92
CA PHE A 2 -4.50 -6.29 8.82
C PHE A 2 -5.44 -7.30 9.55
N PRO A 3 -5.88 -8.42 8.95
CA PRO A 3 -6.84 -9.33 9.59
C PRO A 3 -6.37 -9.93 10.94
N PRO A 4 -5.10 -10.37 11.13
CA PRO A 4 -4.63 -10.83 12.44
C PRO A 4 -4.41 -9.70 13.45
N GLU A 5 -4.01 -8.50 13.02
CA GLU A 5 -3.83 -7.34 13.91
C GLU A 5 -5.17 -6.75 14.39
N LYS A 6 -6.23 -6.91 13.61
CA LYS A 6 -7.59 -6.41 13.93
C LYS A 6 -8.05 -6.86 15.31
N ASN A 7 -7.85 -8.14 15.65
CA ASN A 7 -8.22 -8.70 16.95
C ASN A 7 -7.44 -8.09 18.12
N VAL A 8 -6.18 -7.72 17.90
CA VAL A 8 -5.34 -7.09 18.92
C VAL A 8 -5.76 -5.64 19.14
N VAL A 9 -5.99 -4.91 18.04
CA VAL A 9 -6.45 -3.51 18.08
C VAL A 9 -7.82 -3.38 18.73
N ASP A 10 -8.75 -4.27 18.40
CA ASP A 10 -10.10 -4.26 19.00
C ASP A 10 -10.04 -4.53 20.51
N ARG A 11 -9.14 -5.42 20.94
CA ARG A 11 -8.92 -5.73 22.36
C ARG A 11 -8.25 -4.59 23.13
N GLU A 12 -7.33 -3.84 22.51
CA GLU A 12 -6.70 -2.67 23.13
C GLU A 12 -7.63 -1.44 23.14
N ARG A 13 -8.49 -1.29 22.12
CA ARG A 13 -9.56 -0.28 22.12
C ARG A 13 -10.58 -0.50 23.22
N ALA A 14 -10.98 -1.75 23.47
CA ALA A 14 -11.89 -2.08 24.56
C ALA A 14 -11.35 -1.72 25.95
N ARG A 15 -10.04 -1.47 26.07
CA ARG A 15 -9.35 -1.03 27.30
C ARG A 15 -9.03 0.46 27.32
N HIS A 16 -9.52 1.24 26.35
CA HIS A 16 -9.22 2.68 26.19
C HIS A 16 -7.72 3.03 26.17
N SER A 17 -6.85 2.08 25.82
CA SER A 17 -5.40 2.27 25.96
C SER A 17 -4.82 3.29 24.97
N TYR A 18 -5.43 3.47 23.78
CA TYR A 18 -5.02 4.45 22.77
C TYR A 18 -6.19 4.97 21.91
N HIS A 19 -6.09 6.22 21.44
CA HIS A 19 -6.99 6.77 20.43
C HIS A 19 -6.63 6.28 19.01
N VAL A 20 -7.64 6.27 18.13
CA VAL A 20 -7.56 5.75 16.75
C VAL A 20 -6.56 6.50 15.88
N LEU A 21 -6.53 7.83 15.99
CA LEU A 21 -5.66 8.68 15.18
C LEU A 21 -4.15 8.41 15.41
N PRO A 22 -3.64 8.43 16.65
CA PRO A 22 -2.21 8.18 16.90
C PRO A 22 -1.75 6.80 16.41
N TYR A 23 -2.59 5.78 16.57
CA TYR A 23 -2.30 4.43 16.07
C TYR A 23 -2.22 4.41 14.53
N LEU A 24 -3.19 5.01 13.86
CA LEU A 24 -3.23 5.05 12.40
C LEU A 24 -2.03 5.81 11.82
N LEU A 25 -1.68 6.96 12.41
CA LEU A 25 -0.53 7.75 11.99
C LEU A 25 0.79 7.00 12.22
N GLY A 26 0.97 6.38 13.38
CA GLY A 26 2.16 5.57 13.67
C GLY A 26 2.30 4.39 12.71
N LYS A 27 1.19 3.73 12.38
CA LYS A 27 1.16 2.63 11.41
C LYS A 27 1.53 3.09 10.00
N ILE A 28 0.96 4.18 9.53
CA ILE A 28 1.26 4.74 8.19
C ILE A 28 2.75 5.11 8.10
N VAL A 29 3.30 5.74 9.14
CA VAL A 29 4.73 6.11 9.16
C VAL A 29 5.65 4.89 9.21
N ALA A 30 5.27 3.85 9.97
CA ALA A 30 6.05 2.62 10.06
C ALA A 30 6.01 1.78 8.77
N GLU A 31 4.88 1.77 8.05
CA GLU A 31 4.71 1.00 6.81
C GLU A 31 5.22 1.75 5.57
N LEU A 32 5.33 3.07 5.61
CA LEU A 32 5.79 3.93 4.51
C LEU A 32 7.10 3.44 3.83
N PRO A 33 8.17 3.11 4.58
CA PRO A 33 9.41 2.61 3.98
C PRO A 33 9.23 1.26 3.29
N ALA A 34 8.43 0.37 3.88
CA ALA A 34 8.18 -0.97 3.34
C ALA A 34 7.33 -0.93 2.06
N VAL A 35 6.43 0.05 1.95
CA VAL A 35 5.59 0.26 0.77
C VAL A 35 6.35 0.97 -0.35
N LEU A 36 7.20 1.95 -0.04
CA LEU A 36 7.89 2.76 -1.04
C LEU A 36 9.20 2.15 -1.55
N ALA A 37 9.95 1.42 -0.71
CA ALA A 37 11.26 0.91 -1.11
C ALA A 37 11.19 -0.07 -2.31
N PRO A 38 10.29 -1.07 -2.35
CA PRO A 38 10.22 -2.00 -3.48
C PRO A 38 9.94 -1.34 -4.84
N PRO A 39 8.89 -0.48 -4.99
CA PRO A 39 8.63 0.16 -6.28
C PRO A 39 9.74 1.14 -6.66
N LEU A 40 10.30 1.90 -5.72
CA LEU A 40 11.38 2.83 -6.04
C LEU A 40 12.65 2.13 -6.52
N ILE A 41 13.06 1.05 -5.83
CA ILE A 41 14.21 0.23 -6.25
C ILE A 41 13.94 -0.37 -7.63
N PHE A 42 12.79 -1.01 -7.81
CA PHE A 42 12.41 -1.61 -9.09
C PHE A 42 12.35 -0.58 -10.22
N GLY A 43 11.70 0.57 -9.98
CA GLY A 43 11.58 1.65 -10.94
C GLY A 43 12.92 2.26 -11.33
N SER A 44 13.83 2.42 -10.38
CA SER A 44 15.18 2.93 -10.66
C SER A 44 16.01 2.01 -11.56
N ILE A 45 15.80 0.69 -11.47
CA ILE A 45 16.44 -0.30 -12.34
C ILE A 45 15.73 -0.37 -13.70
N LEU A 46 14.40 -0.32 -13.70
CA LEU A 46 13.58 -0.46 -14.91
C LEU A 46 13.73 0.74 -15.84
N TYR A 47 13.83 1.95 -15.31
CA TYR A 47 13.92 3.18 -16.10
C TYR A 47 15.07 3.18 -17.13
N PRO A 48 16.33 2.90 -16.74
CA PRO A 48 17.42 2.80 -17.72
C PRO A 48 17.28 1.56 -18.62
N LEU A 49 16.73 0.44 -18.12
CA LEU A 49 16.53 -0.78 -18.92
C LEU A 49 15.52 -0.61 -20.05
N ALA A 50 14.48 0.19 -19.82
CA ALA A 50 13.46 0.48 -20.82
C ALA A 50 13.91 1.54 -21.85
N GLY A 51 15.15 2.05 -21.75
CA GLY A 51 15.69 3.03 -22.70
C GLY A 51 15.02 4.41 -22.62
N LEU A 52 14.44 4.76 -21.46
CA LEU A 52 13.79 6.06 -21.25
C LEU A 52 14.81 7.20 -21.22
N GLU A 53 14.36 8.38 -21.63
CA GLU A 53 15.21 9.56 -21.78
C GLU A 53 15.89 9.96 -20.46
N GLY A 54 17.21 10.17 -20.49
CA GLY A 54 18.07 10.39 -19.31
C GLY A 54 17.92 11.73 -18.60
N SER A 55 16.81 12.46 -18.80
CA SER A 55 16.55 13.71 -18.09
C SER A 55 16.17 13.43 -16.64
N VAL A 56 16.92 14.00 -15.69
CA VAL A 56 16.69 13.87 -14.23
C VAL A 56 15.26 14.25 -13.85
N GLY A 57 14.67 15.26 -14.51
CA GLY A 57 13.30 15.69 -14.24
C GLY A 57 12.24 14.64 -14.62
N ARG A 58 12.47 13.87 -15.69
CA ARG A 58 11.55 12.80 -16.13
C ARG A 58 11.71 11.56 -15.27
N PHE A 59 12.95 11.24 -14.88
CA PHE A 59 13.25 10.17 -13.92
C PHE A 59 12.56 10.41 -12.56
N ALA A 60 12.69 11.63 -12.01
CA ALA A 60 12.03 11.99 -10.75
C ALA A 60 10.51 11.94 -10.86
N ARG A 61 9.93 12.41 -11.98
CA ARG A 61 8.48 12.29 -12.23
C ARG A 61 8.03 10.83 -12.30
N PHE A 62 8.75 9.99 -13.04
CA PHE A 62 8.46 8.56 -13.13
C PHE A 62 8.45 7.89 -11.74
N LEU A 63 9.50 8.10 -10.95
CA LEU A 63 9.57 7.57 -9.59
C LEU A 63 8.44 8.10 -8.69
N SER A 64 8.08 9.39 -8.83
CA SER A 64 6.98 9.97 -8.03
C SER A 64 5.61 9.39 -8.39
N VAL A 65 5.35 9.13 -9.66
CA VAL A 65 4.11 8.47 -10.12
C VAL A 65 4.06 7.04 -9.59
N LEU A 66 5.18 6.32 -9.68
CA LEU A 66 5.29 4.95 -9.17
C LEU A 66 5.09 4.87 -7.64
N ALA A 67 5.62 5.86 -6.91
CA ALA A 67 5.42 5.97 -5.47
C ALA A 67 3.95 6.22 -5.10
N VAL A 68 3.29 7.16 -5.81
CA VAL A 68 1.87 7.48 -5.57
C VAL A 68 0.96 6.30 -5.93
N GLU A 69 1.25 5.61 -7.03
CA GLU A 69 0.53 4.39 -7.42
C GLU A 69 0.67 3.29 -6.36
N GLY A 70 1.88 3.03 -5.86
CA GLY A 70 2.11 2.06 -4.80
C GLY A 70 1.37 2.40 -3.50
N MET A 71 1.32 3.68 -3.13
CA MET A 71 0.54 4.13 -1.97
C MET A 71 -0.97 3.97 -2.19
N ALA A 72 -1.48 4.27 -3.40
CA ALA A 72 -2.89 4.10 -3.73
C ALA A 72 -3.31 2.63 -3.72
N SER A 73 -2.51 1.74 -4.32
CA SER A 73 -2.73 0.30 -4.31
C SER A 73 -2.70 -0.27 -2.87
N GLY A 74 -1.74 0.17 -2.06
CA GLY A 74 -1.68 -0.17 -0.63
C GLY A 74 -2.93 0.27 0.15
N ALA A 75 -3.42 1.49 -0.08
CA ALA A 75 -4.64 1.99 0.55
C ALA A 75 -5.88 1.18 0.16
N ILE A 76 -6.01 0.78 -1.11
CA ILE A 76 -7.07 -0.11 -1.57
C ILE A 76 -6.98 -1.48 -0.87
N GLY A 77 -5.77 -2.06 -0.79
CA GLY A 77 -5.54 -3.31 -0.08
C GLY A 77 -5.93 -3.25 1.41
N LEU A 78 -5.62 -2.14 2.08
CA LEU A 78 -6.03 -1.88 3.46
C LEU A 78 -7.54 -1.73 3.60
N ALA A 79 -8.19 -1.00 2.69
CA ALA A 79 -9.64 -0.81 2.69
C ALA A 79 -10.36 -2.16 2.53
N ILE A 80 -9.97 -2.97 1.55
CA ILE A 80 -10.53 -4.31 1.31
C ILE A 80 -10.26 -5.21 2.52
N GLY A 81 -9.03 -5.21 3.04
CA GLY A 81 -8.66 -6.02 4.21
C GLY A 81 -9.40 -5.63 5.49
N SER A 82 -9.85 -4.37 5.62
CA SER A 82 -10.63 -3.91 6.77
C SER A 82 -12.09 -4.35 6.71
N LEU A 83 -12.67 -4.36 5.51
CA LEU A 83 -14.07 -4.73 5.22
C LEU A 83 -14.26 -6.25 5.13
N ALA A 84 -13.23 -6.98 4.72
CA ALA A 84 -13.33 -8.42 4.52
C ALA A 84 -13.49 -9.18 5.85
N PRO A 85 -14.36 -10.21 5.90
CA PRO A 85 -14.53 -11.05 7.09
C PRO A 85 -13.33 -11.98 7.34
N THR A 86 -12.66 -12.42 6.27
CA THR A 86 -11.51 -13.32 6.31
C THR A 86 -10.45 -12.88 5.30
N ALA A 87 -9.21 -13.32 5.53
CA ALA A 87 -8.09 -13.03 4.62
C ALA A 87 -8.31 -13.63 3.21
N GLU A 88 -8.92 -14.81 3.10
CA GLU A 88 -9.26 -15.40 1.81
C GLU A 88 -10.22 -14.53 1.00
N ILE A 89 -11.30 -14.04 1.62
CA ILE A 89 -12.27 -13.17 0.95
C ILE A 89 -11.60 -11.86 0.52
N ALA A 90 -10.72 -11.30 1.37
CA ALA A 90 -9.97 -10.09 1.03
C ALA A 90 -9.10 -10.29 -0.23
N LEU A 91 -8.42 -11.44 -0.32
CA LEU A 91 -7.55 -11.77 -1.45
C LEU A 91 -8.34 -11.98 -2.74
N SER A 92 -9.47 -12.68 -2.69
CA SER A 92 -10.33 -12.88 -3.86
C SER A 92 -10.90 -11.55 -4.38
N VAL A 93 -11.43 -10.70 -3.49
CA VAL A 93 -11.97 -9.39 -3.87
C VAL A 93 -10.89 -8.46 -4.40
N GLY A 94 -9.72 -8.46 -3.76
CA GLY A 94 -8.55 -7.70 -4.22
C GLY A 94 -8.14 -8.09 -5.64
N ALA A 95 -8.08 -9.39 -5.94
CA ALA A 95 -7.75 -9.87 -7.27
C ALA A 95 -8.78 -9.43 -8.33
N SER A 96 -10.08 -9.48 -8.02
CA SER A 96 -11.13 -9.03 -8.95
C SER A 96 -11.06 -7.53 -9.24
N ILE A 97 -10.78 -6.71 -8.23
CA ILE A 97 -10.63 -5.26 -8.40
C ILE A 97 -9.38 -4.94 -9.24
N MET A 98 -8.25 -5.60 -8.97
CA MET A 98 -7.04 -5.44 -9.77
C MET A 98 -7.26 -5.83 -11.23
N LEU A 99 -8.01 -6.90 -11.49
CA LEU A 99 -8.34 -7.30 -12.86
C LEU A 99 -9.12 -6.20 -13.60
N GLY A 100 -10.05 -5.53 -12.91
CA GLY A 100 -10.76 -4.37 -13.46
C GLY A 100 -9.81 -3.23 -13.87
N PHE A 101 -8.86 -2.87 -13.00
CA PHE A 101 -7.87 -1.82 -13.26
C PHE A 101 -6.87 -2.16 -14.37
N ILE A 102 -6.62 -3.44 -14.63
CA ILE A 102 -5.74 -3.86 -15.73
C ILE A 102 -6.49 -3.80 -17.07
N LEU A 103 -7.79 -4.09 -17.07
CA LEU A 103 -8.60 -4.19 -18.29
C LEU A 103 -9.12 -2.83 -18.80
N PHE A 104 -9.31 -1.85 -17.92
CA PHE A 104 -9.87 -0.53 -18.22
C PHE A 104 -8.92 0.59 -17.77
#